data_AF-A0A229FXU9-F1
#
_entry.id   AF-A0A229FXU9-F1
#
_cell.length_a   1.000
_cell.length_b   1.000
_cell.length_c   1.000
_cell.angle_alpha   90.00
_cell.angle_beta   90.00
_cell.angle_gamma   90.00
#
_symmetry.space_group_name_H-M   'P 1'
#
loop_
_entity.id
_entity.type
_entity.pdbx_description
1 polymer ?
#
loop_
_entity_poly.entity_id
_entity_poly.type
_entity_poly.pdbx_seq_one_letter_code
_entity_poly.pdbx_strand_id
1 'polypeptide(L)'
;MNIITKNLIRLCSSLLFFTVGSLAYAGPGHDHGEEKTAVHSTIKKPKFYMESELYEVVGTIDGKNIVIFIDDYLTNRKVSEAELTLNVDDQAIKLVKAVNDTYQGNLSSPVGKKSLSITLSVKDKDVDDILITTYDPTDHDVLKIFRWWYWSLWLISSMTLIAMLFIGFREKQRLITAYKKLINFIKERK
;
A
#
# COMPACT_ATOMS: atom_id res chain seq x y z
N MET A 1 -47.91 36.20 15.43
CA MET A 1 -46.44 35.96 15.53
C MET A 1 -46.23 34.82 16.52
N ASN A 2 -45.98 33.62 16.00
CA ASN A 2 -46.29 32.35 16.67
C ASN A 2 -45.20 31.88 17.63
N ILE A 3 -45.62 31.25 18.73
CA ILE A 3 -44.79 30.69 19.82
C ILE A 3 -43.69 29.74 19.30
N ILE A 4 -43.88 29.14 18.12
CA ILE A 4 -42.94 28.24 17.45
C ILE A 4 -41.66 28.98 16.97
N THR A 5 -41.75 30.24 16.54
CA THR A 5 -40.56 31.00 16.10
C THR A 5 -39.68 31.45 17.27
N LYS A 6 -40.26 31.65 18.46
CA LYS A 6 -39.51 31.97 19.69
C LYS A 6 -38.70 30.77 20.21
N ASN A 7 -39.18 29.54 20.03
CA ASN A 7 -38.47 28.33 20.47
C ASN A 7 -37.37 27.89 19.50
N LEU A 8 -37.49 28.20 18.20
CA LEU A 8 -36.42 27.97 17.22
C LEU A 8 -35.21 28.88 17.47
N ILE A 9 -35.45 30.13 17.88
CA ILE A 9 -34.39 31.10 18.22
C ILE A 9 -33.70 30.73 19.55
N ARG A 10 -34.43 30.18 20.53
CA ARG A 10 -33.87 29.70 21.80
C ARG A 10 -33.06 28.41 21.67
N LEU A 11 -33.45 27.50 20.76
CA LEU A 11 -32.68 26.28 20.46
C LEU A 11 -31.39 26.58 19.69
N CYS A 12 -31.38 27.59 18.81
CA CYS A 12 -30.12 28.05 18.17
C CYS A 12 -29.17 28.77 19.14
N SER A 13 -29.68 29.41 20.21
CA SER A 13 -28.82 30.13 21.16
C SER A 13 -28.25 29.26 22.29
N SER A 14 -28.81 28.07 22.55
CA SER A 14 -28.27 27.14 23.55
C SER A 14 -27.15 26.25 22.99
N LEU A 15 -27.06 26.08 21.67
CA LEU A 15 -25.99 25.29 21.04
C LEU A 15 -24.69 26.10 20.86
N LEU A 16 -24.73 27.41 21.14
CA LEU A 16 -23.61 28.34 20.99
C LEU A 16 -22.77 28.55 22.27
N PHE A 17 -23.16 27.95 23.40
CA PHE A 17 -22.42 28.08 24.67
C PHE A 17 -21.68 26.81 25.11
N PHE A 18 -21.71 25.72 24.33
CA PHE A 18 -20.94 24.50 24.63
C PHE A 18 -19.58 24.43 23.92
N THR A 19 -19.17 25.50 23.22
CA THR A 19 -17.92 25.52 22.44
C THR A 19 -16.81 26.39 23.07
N VAL A 20 -16.96 26.87 24.31
CA VAL A 20 -15.97 27.74 24.99
C VAL A 20 -15.34 27.06 26.22
N GLY A 21 -15.30 25.74 26.25
CA GLY A 21 -14.55 24.97 27.25
C GLY A 21 -13.39 24.27 26.58
N SER A 22 -12.17 24.72 26.88
CA SER A 22 -10.88 24.08 26.53
C SER A 22 -10.24 24.52 25.19
N LEU A 23 -9.91 25.80 25.05
CA LEU A 23 -8.64 26.13 24.39
C LEU A 23 -7.50 25.84 25.38
N ALA A 24 -7.15 24.56 25.51
CA ALA A 24 -5.79 24.23 25.91
C ALA A 24 -4.91 24.56 24.70
N TYR A 25 -4.41 25.80 24.67
CA TYR A 25 -3.36 26.20 23.76
C TYR A 25 -2.09 25.46 24.21
N ALA A 26 -1.88 24.26 23.68
CA ALA A 26 -0.54 23.71 23.60
C ALA A 26 0.24 24.68 22.71
N GLY A 27 1.26 25.34 23.28
CA GLY A 27 2.18 26.17 22.50
C GLY A 27 2.82 25.37 21.37
N PRO A 28 3.51 26.01 20.42
CA PRO A 28 4.21 25.32 19.33
C PRO A 28 5.34 24.43 19.87
N GLY A 29 4.97 23.26 20.35
CA GLY A 29 5.82 22.14 20.74
C GLY A 29 5.56 21.00 19.78
N HIS A 30 5.79 21.26 18.49
CA HIS A 30 6.01 20.26 17.46
C HIS A 30 7.10 20.81 16.56
N ASP A 31 8.29 20.95 17.13
CA ASP A 31 9.50 20.66 16.38
C ASP A 31 9.51 19.14 16.14
N HIS A 32 8.71 18.68 15.20
CA HIS A 32 9.19 17.65 14.32
C HIS A 32 9.91 18.44 13.27
N GLY A 33 11.22 18.60 13.44
CA GLY A 33 12.05 19.25 12.45
C GLY A 33 11.54 18.77 11.10
N GLU A 34 11.25 19.72 10.22
CA GLU A 34 11.30 19.42 8.80
C GLU A 34 12.75 19.03 8.51
N GLU A 35 13.19 17.86 8.98
CA GLU A 35 13.82 16.94 8.07
C GLU A 35 12.80 16.84 6.95
N LYS A 36 13.01 17.68 5.93
CA LYS A 36 12.68 17.32 4.56
C LYS A 36 12.93 15.84 4.55
N THR A 37 11.86 15.04 4.53
CA THR A 37 12.01 13.63 4.24
C THR A 37 12.59 13.70 2.86
N ALA A 38 13.92 13.65 2.79
CA ALA A 38 14.61 13.41 1.58
C ALA A 38 13.94 12.12 1.17
N VAL A 39 13.10 12.22 0.14
CA VAL A 39 12.70 11.05 -0.60
C VAL A 39 14.02 10.62 -1.23
N HIS A 40 14.87 10.00 -0.41
CA HIS A 40 15.83 9.03 -0.86
C HIS A 40 14.91 8.04 -1.53
N SER A 41 14.75 8.25 -2.84
CA SER A 41 14.34 7.22 -3.75
C SER A 41 15.44 6.19 -3.56
N THR A 42 15.28 5.31 -2.57
CA THR A 42 16.15 4.16 -2.40
C THR A 42 15.86 3.37 -3.65
N ILE A 43 16.73 3.52 -4.65
CA ILE A 43 16.61 2.79 -5.90
C ILE A 43 16.65 1.32 -5.46
N LYS A 44 15.48 0.67 -5.43
CA LYS A 44 15.35 -0.72 -5.02
C LYS A 44 16.12 -1.51 -6.06
N LYS A 45 17.30 -2.01 -5.69
CA LYS A 45 18.11 -2.84 -6.59
C LYS A 45 17.28 -4.09 -6.96
N PRO A 46 17.25 -4.47 -8.25
CA PRO A 46 16.75 -5.77 -8.70
C PRO A 46 17.16 -6.91 -7.76
N LYS A 47 16.20 -7.73 -7.34
CA LYS A 47 16.44 -8.90 -6.49
C LYS A 47 15.85 -10.14 -7.15
N PHE A 48 16.55 -11.26 -7.04
CA PHE A 48 16.05 -12.57 -7.39
C PHE A 48 16.13 -13.51 -6.20
N TYR A 49 15.24 -14.49 -6.17
CA TYR A 49 15.13 -15.48 -5.11
C TYR A 49 15.21 -16.88 -5.71
N MET A 50 15.87 -17.76 -4.98
CA MET A 50 15.98 -19.18 -5.31
C MET A 50 16.01 -19.98 -4.00
N GLU A 51 15.43 -21.16 -4.03
CA GLU A 51 15.41 -22.09 -2.90
C GLU A 51 15.60 -23.52 -3.40
N SER A 52 16.16 -24.36 -2.53
CA SER A 52 16.23 -25.81 -2.66
C SER A 52 15.93 -26.44 -1.31
N GLU A 53 15.97 -27.77 -1.22
CA GLU A 53 15.83 -28.48 0.05
C GLU A 53 16.96 -28.16 1.05
N LEU A 54 18.09 -27.64 0.56
CA LEU A 54 19.30 -27.39 1.34
C LEU A 54 19.55 -25.90 1.58
N TYR A 55 19.21 -25.04 0.61
CA TYR A 55 19.63 -23.65 0.63
C TYR A 55 18.51 -22.68 0.27
N GLU A 56 18.51 -21.51 0.93
CA GLU A 56 17.77 -20.32 0.54
C GLU A 56 18.74 -19.25 0.06
N VAL A 57 18.42 -18.61 -1.07
CA VAL A 57 19.31 -17.67 -1.72
C VAL A 57 18.57 -16.39 -2.11
N VAL A 58 19.18 -15.26 -1.73
CA VAL A 58 18.76 -13.92 -2.14
C VAL A 58 19.89 -13.26 -2.90
N GLY A 59 19.67 -13.03 -4.19
CA GLY A 59 20.61 -12.32 -5.05
C GLY A 59 20.16 -10.90 -5.39
N THR A 60 21.12 -10.00 -5.58
CA THR A 60 20.88 -8.66 -6.10
C THR A 60 21.70 -8.42 -7.35
N ILE A 61 21.11 -7.73 -8.34
CA ILE A 61 21.76 -7.41 -9.61
C ILE A 61 21.83 -5.89 -9.76
N ASP A 62 23.05 -5.36 -9.82
CA ASP A 62 23.31 -3.92 -9.97
C ASP A 62 24.25 -3.67 -11.17
N GLY A 63 23.63 -3.57 -12.35
CA GLY A 63 24.33 -3.50 -13.63
C GLY A 63 25.08 -4.79 -13.93
N LYS A 64 26.36 -4.83 -13.57
CA LYS A 64 27.23 -6.02 -13.67
C LYS A 64 27.51 -6.68 -12.33
N ASN A 65 27.33 -5.93 -11.24
CA ASN A 65 27.68 -6.39 -9.91
C ASN A 65 26.59 -7.35 -9.42
N ILE A 66 27.02 -8.48 -8.93
CA ILE A 66 26.19 -9.49 -8.28
C ILE A 66 26.60 -9.56 -6.82
N VAL A 67 25.61 -9.56 -5.94
CA VAL A 67 25.79 -9.86 -4.51
C VAL A 67 24.74 -10.89 -4.12
N ILE A 68 25.17 -11.98 -3.52
CA ILE A 68 24.34 -13.10 -3.09
C ILE A 68 24.50 -13.34 -1.59
N PHE A 69 23.37 -13.56 -0.93
CA PHE A 69 23.25 -14.12 0.40
C PHE A 69 22.74 -15.54 0.28
N ILE A 70 23.34 -16.47 1.03
CA ILE A 70 22.94 -17.88 1.06
C ILE A 70 22.85 -18.35 2.51
N ASP A 71 21.74 -18.99 2.83
CA ASP A 71 21.45 -19.57 4.14
C ASP A 71 21.04 -21.03 3.99
N ASP A 72 21.29 -21.83 5.01
CA ASP A 72 20.78 -23.20 5.14
C ASP A 72 19.25 -23.15 5.31
N TYR A 73 18.53 -23.92 4.48
CA TYR A 73 17.07 -23.84 4.40
C TYR A 73 16.38 -24.17 5.74
N LEU A 74 16.85 -25.20 6.44
CA LEU A 74 16.21 -25.66 7.68
C LEU A 74 16.57 -24.80 8.89
N THR A 75 17.80 -24.31 8.94
CA THR A 75 18.35 -23.66 10.14
C THR A 75 18.53 -22.16 10.00
N ASN A 76 18.34 -21.61 8.79
CA ASN A 76 18.56 -20.20 8.46
C ASN A 76 19.98 -19.70 8.82
N ARG A 77 20.95 -20.60 8.93
CA ARG A 77 22.34 -20.25 9.23
C ARG A 77 23.09 -19.90 7.96
N LYS A 78 23.97 -18.91 8.04
CA LYS A 78 24.82 -18.46 6.94
C LYS A 78 25.70 -19.60 6.41
N VAL A 79 25.72 -19.75 5.09
CA VAL A 79 26.60 -20.71 4.40
C VAL A 79 27.84 -19.97 3.91
N SER A 80 28.91 -20.03 4.69
CA SER A 80 30.08 -19.14 4.53
C SER A 80 31.29 -19.77 3.86
N GLU A 81 31.33 -21.09 3.65
CA GLU A 81 32.49 -21.80 3.10
C GLU A 81 32.18 -22.53 1.78
N ALA A 82 31.14 -22.10 1.06
CA ALA A 82 30.72 -22.73 -0.19
C ALA A 82 31.45 -22.13 -1.41
N GLU A 83 31.79 -22.98 -2.37
CA GLU A 83 32.16 -22.54 -3.71
C GLU A 83 30.89 -22.30 -4.53
N LEU A 84 30.71 -21.05 -4.97
CA LEU A 84 29.52 -20.65 -5.72
C LEU A 84 29.87 -20.27 -7.15
N THR A 85 29.18 -20.87 -8.11
CA THR A 85 29.22 -20.48 -9.52
C THR A 85 27.84 -20.04 -9.96
N LEU A 86 27.70 -18.78 -10.36
CA LEU A 86 26.45 -18.24 -10.88
C LEU A 86 26.52 -18.19 -12.39
N ASN A 87 25.49 -18.71 -13.05
CA ASN A 87 25.24 -18.49 -14.47
C ASN A 87 24.01 -17.59 -14.62
N VAL A 88 24.18 -16.48 -15.33
CA VAL A 88 23.10 -15.56 -15.71
C VAL A 88 23.01 -15.54 -17.23
N ASP A 89 21.94 -16.13 -17.78
CA ASP A 89 21.83 -16.51 -19.19
C ASP A 89 23.05 -17.36 -19.65
N ASP A 90 23.93 -16.77 -20.45
CA ASP A 90 25.15 -17.41 -20.99
C ASP A 90 26.44 -16.90 -20.30
N GLN A 91 26.30 -16.15 -19.19
CA GLN A 91 27.42 -15.58 -18.45
C GLN A 91 27.66 -16.33 -17.14
N ALA A 92 28.64 -17.23 -17.14
CA ALA A 92 29.10 -17.91 -15.94
C ALA A 92 30.17 -17.10 -15.20
N ILE A 93 29.98 -16.91 -13.89
CA ILE A 93 30.91 -16.24 -12.99
C ILE A 93 31.12 -17.05 -11.72
N LYS A 94 32.37 -17.16 -11.26
CA LYS A 94 32.67 -17.66 -9.92
C LYS A 94 32.52 -16.51 -8.92
N LEU A 95 31.76 -16.73 -7.85
CA LEU A 95 31.59 -15.71 -6.81
C LEU A 95 32.68 -15.85 -5.76
N VAL A 96 33.06 -14.71 -5.18
CA VAL A 96 34.08 -14.60 -4.15
C VAL A 96 33.41 -14.16 -2.85
N LYS A 97 33.75 -14.84 -1.75
CA LYS A 97 33.30 -14.48 -0.41
C LYS A 97 33.82 -13.08 -0.05
N ALA A 98 32.91 -12.22 0.39
CA ALA A 98 33.18 -10.89 0.88
C ALA A 98 33.13 -10.83 2.42
N VAL A 99 33.61 -9.72 3.00
CA VAL A 99 33.76 -9.53 4.46
C VAL A 99 32.42 -9.59 5.23
N ASN A 100 31.31 -9.34 4.56
CA ASN A 100 29.96 -9.24 5.14
C ASN A 100 29.13 -10.52 4.97
N ASP A 101 29.77 -11.70 4.89
CA ASP A 101 29.12 -13.00 4.67
C ASP A 101 28.24 -13.04 3.41
N THR A 102 28.66 -12.31 2.37
CA THR A 102 28.06 -12.37 1.04
C THR A 102 29.02 -12.96 0.04
N TYR A 103 28.49 -13.43 -1.08
CA TYR A 103 29.27 -13.82 -2.24
C TYR A 103 29.07 -12.80 -3.34
N GLN A 104 30.17 -12.31 -3.91
CA GLN A 104 30.14 -11.22 -4.89
C GLN A 104 30.87 -11.60 -6.16
N GLY A 105 30.40 -11.05 -7.27
CA GLY A 105 31.02 -11.27 -8.58
C GLY A 105 30.60 -10.19 -9.56
N ASN A 106 31.27 -10.18 -10.70
CA ASN A 106 31.00 -9.25 -11.78
C ASN A 106 30.74 -10.02 -13.07
N LEU A 107 29.58 -9.77 -13.68
CA LEU A 107 29.26 -10.23 -15.02
C LEU A 107 30.16 -9.53 -16.05
N SER A 108 30.47 -10.21 -17.16
CA SER A 108 31.28 -9.63 -18.24
C SER A 108 30.55 -8.46 -18.91
N SER A 109 29.23 -8.55 -19.02
CA SER A 109 28.35 -7.53 -19.61
C SER A 109 27.12 -7.29 -18.72
N PRO A 110 26.54 -6.08 -18.73
CA PRO A 110 25.40 -5.79 -17.87
C PRO A 110 24.16 -6.56 -18.34
N VAL A 111 23.27 -6.91 -17.41
CA VAL A 111 22.02 -7.58 -17.75
C VAL A 111 21.07 -6.65 -18.51
N GLY A 112 20.36 -7.18 -19.50
CA GLY A 112 19.32 -6.45 -20.24
C GLY A 112 18.02 -6.30 -19.44
N LYS A 113 17.00 -5.71 -20.09
CA LYS A 113 15.64 -5.57 -19.53
C LYS A 113 14.71 -6.76 -19.82
N LYS A 114 15.25 -7.86 -20.34
CA LYS A 114 14.50 -9.09 -20.62
C LYS A 114 14.51 -10.01 -19.40
N SER A 115 13.60 -10.97 -19.35
CA SER A 115 13.65 -12.05 -18.36
C SER A 115 14.97 -12.82 -18.49
N LEU A 116 15.59 -13.14 -17.36
CA LEU A 116 16.90 -13.77 -17.23
C LEU A 116 16.73 -15.18 -16.67
N SER A 117 17.44 -16.15 -17.23
CA SER A 117 17.61 -17.46 -16.60
C SER A 117 18.79 -17.39 -15.65
N ILE A 118 18.60 -17.76 -14.39
CA ILE A 118 19.64 -17.72 -13.36
C ILE A 118 19.81 -19.11 -12.78
N THR A 119 21.03 -19.62 -12.81
CA THR A 119 21.41 -20.91 -12.21
C THR A 119 22.57 -20.70 -11.26
N LEU A 120 22.46 -21.18 -10.03
CA LEU A 120 23.52 -21.16 -9.03
C LEU A 120 23.93 -22.59 -8.72
N SER A 121 25.19 -22.91 -8.99
CA SER A 121 25.82 -24.14 -8.52
C SER A 121 26.51 -23.87 -7.19
N VAL A 122 26.11 -24.63 -6.18
CA VAL A 122 26.63 -24.58 -4.81
C VAL A 122 27.44 -25.83 -4.56
N LYS A 123 28.68 -25.66 -4.10
CA LYS A 123 29.53 -26.75 -3.63
C LYS A 123 30.00 -26.44 -2.21
N ASP A 124 29.41 -27.11 -1.22
CA ASP A 124 29.72 -26.94 0.20
C ASP A 124 30.19 -28.28 0.78
N LYS A 125 31.50 -28.40 1.00
CA LYS A 125 32.18 -29.62 1.47
C LYS A 125 31.89 -30.81 0.55
N ASP A 126 31.09 -31.77 1.02
CA ASP A 126 30.74 -33.01 0.31
C ASP A 126 29.34 -32.95 -0.33
N VAL A 127 28.71 -31.78 -0.31
CA VAL A 127 27.36 -31.55 -0.82
C VAL A 127 27.42 -30.60 -2.01
N ASP A 128 26.90 -31.07 -3.13
CA ASP A 128 26.71 -30.27 -4.34
C ASP A 128 25.21 -30.06 -4.56
N ASP A 129 24.81 -28.85 -4.93
CA ASP A 129 23.43 -28.49 -5.23
C ASP A 129 23.35 -27.49 -6.40
N ILE A 130 22.21 -27.47 -7.09
CA ILE A 130 21.95 -26.55 -8.21
C ILE A 130 20.58 -25.91 -8.01
N LEU A 131 20.58 -24.59 -7.83
CA LEU A 131 19.37 -23.78 -7.72
C LEU A 131 19.11 -23.07 -9.04
N ILE A 132 17.86 -23.05 -9.49
CA ILE A 132 17.45 -22.43 -10.76
C ILE A 132 16.27 -21.49 -10.50
N THR A 133 16.32 -20.31 -11.10
CA THR A 133 15.20 -19.37 -11.08
C THR A 133 15.15 -18.58 -12.38
N THR A 134 14.00 -17.96 -12.65
CA THR A 134 13.85 -16.98 -13.73
C THR A 134 13.56 -15.64 -13.09
N TYR A 135 14.31 -14.61 -13.49
CA TYR A 135 14.11 -13.25 -13.00
C TYR A 135 13.59 -12.37 -14.13
N ASP A 136 12.41 -11.78 -13.94
CA ASP A 136 11.88 -10.78 -14.87
C ASP A 136 12.07 -9.36 -14.30
N PRO A 137 12.94 -8.51 -14.90
CA PRO A 137 13.16 -7.15 -14.43
C PRO A 137 11.95 -6.23 -14.59
N THR A 138 10.95 -6.64 -15.38
CA THR A 138 9.68 -5.93 -15.58
C THR A 138 8.58 -6.42 -14.65
N ASP A 139 8.80 -7.53 -13.95
CA ASP A 139 7.97 -7.99 -12.83
C ASP A 139 8.26 -7.11 -11.62
N HIS A 140 7.76 -5.89 -11.72
CA HIS A 140 7.62 -5.05 -10.55
C HIS A 140 6.55 -5.72 -9.70
N ASP A 141 6.84 -5.92 -8.41
CA ASP A 141 5.84 -5.83 -7.35
C ASP A 141 5.11 -4.49 -7.54
N VAL A 142 4.17 -4.45 -8.47
CA VAL A 142 3.04 -3.56 -8.39
C VAL A 142 2.41 -4.01 -7.10
N LEU A 143 2.80 -3.37 -5.99
CA LEU A 143 1.86 -3.02 -4.96
C LEU A 143 0.62 -2.63 -5.75
N LYS A 144 -0.36 -3.54 -5.83
CA LYS A 144 -1.65 -3.24 -6.44
C LYS A 144 -2.19 -2.22 -5.48
N ILE A 145 -1.82 -0.95 -5.72
CA ILE A 145 -2.18 0.17 -4.87
C ILE A 145 -3.69 0.10 -4.86
N PHE A 146 -4.20 -0.43 -3.75
CA PHE A 146 -5.60 -0.67 -3.57
C PHE A 146 -6.23 0.70 -3.60
N ARG A 147 -6.80 1.03 -4.75
CA ARG A 147 -7.12 2.39 -5.16
C ARG A 147 -8.43 2.76 -4.49
N TRP A 148 -8.40 2.87 -3.15
CA TRP A 148 -9.57 3.07 -2.29
C TRP A 148 -10.38 4.32 -2.67
N TRP A 149 -9.72 5.29 -3.31
CA TRP A 149 -10.34 6.46 -3.96
C TRP A 149 -11.36 6.11 -5.06
N TYR A 150 -11.25 4.96 -5.71
CA TYR A 150 -12.25 4.52 -6.69
C TYR A 150 -13.60 4.17 -6.02
N TRP A 151 -13.59 3.80 -4.74
CA TRP A 151 -14.79 3.53 -3.96
C TRP A 151 -15.41 4.79 -3.34
N SER A 152 -14.62 5.86 -3.15
CA SER A 152 -15.16 7.14 -2.65
C SER A 152 -16.15 7.77 -3.65
N LEU A 153 -15.94 7.60 -4.95
CA LEU A 153 -16.88 8.05 -5.99
C LEU A 153 -18.23 7.32 -5.92
N TRP A 154 -18.23 6.02 -5.61
CA TRP A 154 -19.46 5.25 -5.43
C TRP A 154 -20.22 5.66 -4.15
N LEU A 155 -19.49 5.97 -3.07
CA LEU A 155 -20.12 6.49 -1.84
C LEU A 155 -20.78 7.85 -2.06
N ILE A 156 -20.14 8.76 -2.79
CA ILE A 156 -20.72 10.08 -3.12
C ILE A 156 -21.98 9.90 -3.97
N SER A 157 -21.94 9.05 -5.00
CA SER A 157 -23.11 8.78 -5.86
C SER A 157 -24.27 8.13 -5.09
N SER A 158 -23.97 7.22 -4.16
CA SER A 158 -24.99 6.62 -3.29
C SER A 158 -25.62 7.67 -2.36
N MET A 159 -24.79 8.55 -1.76
CA MET A 159 -25.26 9.62 -0.88
C MET A 159 -26.17 10.63 -1.59
N THR A 160 -25.85 11.00 -2.84
CA THR A 160 -26.69 11.93 -3.61
C THR A 160 -28.03 11.31 -3.99
N LEU A 161 -28.05 10.02 -4.35
CA LEU A 161 -29.28 9.30 -4.68
C LEU A 161 -30.21 9.17 -3.45
N ILE A 162 -29.65 8.87 -2.28
CA ILE A 162 -30.41 8.80 -1.02
C ILE A 162 -31.00 10.17 -0.65
N ALA A 163 -30.22 11.25 -0.79
CA ALA A 163 -30.71 12.61 -0.51
C ALA A 163 -31.88 13.00 -1.44
N MET A 164 -31.80 12.65 -2.72
CA MET A 164 -32.84 12.95 -3.70
C MET A 164 -34.15 12.20 -3.40
N LEU A 165 -34.06 10.91 -3.03
CA LEU A 165 -35.20 10.12 -2.59
C LEU A 165 -35.84 10.69 -1.31
N PHE A 166 -35.03 11.12 -0.36
CA PHE A 166 -35.52 11.70 0.90
C PHE A 166 -36.28 13.01 0.67
N ILE A 167 -35.76 13.89 -0.20
CA ILE A 167 -36.43 15.15 -0.58
C ILE A 167 -37.77 14.85 -1.27
N GLY A 168 -37.78 13.93 -2.24
CA GLY A 168 -39.01 13.54 -2.95
C GLY A 168 -40.07 12.96 -2.02
N PHE A 169 -39.66 12.11 -1.06
CA PHE A 169 -40.55 11.58 -0.04
C PHE A 169 -41.13 12.69 0.84
N ARG A 170 -40.32 13.67 1.24
CA ARG A 170 -40.77 14.79 2.09
C ARG A 170 -41.77 15.69 1.40
N GLU A 171 -41.57 16.01 0.12
CA GLU A 171 -42.52 16.80 -0.66
C GLU A 171 -43.83 16.05 -0.90
N LYS A 172 -43.78 14.74 -1.19
CA LYS A 172 -44.97 13.90 -1.29
C LYS A 172 -45.82 13.94 -0.01
N GLN A 173 -45.19 13.84 1.16
CA GLN A 173 -45.90 13.91 2.44
C GLN A 173 -46.57 15.28 2.67
N ARG A 174 -45.92 16.38 2.26
CA ARG A 174 -46.50 17.73 2.33
C ARG A 174 -47.75 17.85 1.46
N LEU A 175 -47.68 17.38 0.21
CA LEU A 175 -48.80 17.42 -0.73
C LEU A 175 -49.99 16.58 -0.24
N ILE A 176 -49.74 15.37 0.27
CA ILE A 176 -50.80 14.52 0.83
C ILE A 176 -51.46 15.20 2.04
N THR A 177 -50.68 15.83 2.91
CA THR A 177 -51.21 16.52 4.09
C THR A 177 -52.03 17.75 3.70
N ALA A 178 -51.57 18.52 2.71
CA ALA A 178 -52.30 19.68 2.18
C ALA A 178 -53.61 19.26 1.50
N TYR A 179 -53.56 18.19 0.71
CA TYR A 179 -54.73 17.64 0.02
C TYR A 179 -55.79 17.11 1.00
N LYS A 180 -55.38 16.37 2.04
CA LYS A 180 -56.28 15.91 3.12
C LYS A 180 -56.97 17.08 3.84
N LYS A 181 -56.24 18.17 4.10
CA LYS A 181 -56.82 19.38 4.71
C LYS A 181 -57.87 20.03 3.81
N LEU A 182 -57.60 20.11 2.50
CA LEU A 182 -58.53 20.67 1.52
C LEU A 182 -59.85 19.87 1.46
N ILE A 183 -59.75 18.53 1.44
CA ILE A 183 -60.94 17.66 1.43
C ILE A 183 -61.76 17.83 2.71
N ASN A 184 -61.12 17.81 3.88
CA ASN A 184 -61.84 18.01 5.15
C ASN A 184 -62.51 19.37 5.19
N PHE A 185 -61.84 20.43 4.72
CA PHE A 185 -62.42 21.77 4.66
C PHE A 185 -63.66 21.83 3.74
N ILE A 186 -63.62 21.19 2.57
CA ILE A 186 -64.79 21.12 1.67
C ILE A 186 -65.92 20.29 2.30
N LYS A 187 -65.59 19.23 3.04
CA LYS A 187 -66.57 18.38 3.74
C LYS A 187 -67.24 19.09 4.92
N GLU A 188 -66.52 19.91 5.66
CA GLU A 188 -67.07 20.68 6.80
C GLU A 188 -67.90 21.91 6.37
N ARG A 189 -67.76 22.34 5.12
CA ARG A 189 -68.47 23.48 4.53
C ARG A 189 -69.80 23.11 3.87
N LYS A 190 -70.18 21.83 3.88
CA LYS A 190 -71.38 21.29 3.24
C LYS A 190 -72.26 20.62 4.29
#